data_AF-A0A926A5S0-F1
#
_entry.id   AF-A0A926A5S0-F1
#
_cell.length_a   1.000
_cell.length_b   1.000
_cell.length_c   1.000
_cell.angle_alpha   90.00
_cell.angle_beta   90.00
_cell.angle_gamma   90.00
#
_symmetry.space_group_name_H-M   'P 1'
#
loop_
_entity.id
_entity.type
_entity.pdbx_description
1 polymer ?
#
loop_
_entity_poly.entity_id
_entity_poly.type
_entity_poly.pdbx_seq_one_letter_code
_entity_poly.pdbx_strand_id
1 'polypeptide(L)'
;LEKLDDYVDDSGEGRWTIEEAITHAVPLPVISAALFARFSSRQESSPAMRAVAALRQQFGGHAVRAAGPAGAPGDHAGPSSGTGSTQ
;
A
#
# COMPACT_ATOMS: atom_id res chain seq x y z
N LEU A 1 -2.87 -24.97 11.58
CA LEU A 1 -2.79 -23.60 11.04
C LEU A 1 -1.39 -23.00 11.16
N GLU A 2 -0.56 -23.42 12.12
CA GLU A 2 0.82 -22.95 12.38
C GLU A 2 1.89 -23.29 11.31
N LYS A 3 1.51 -23.79 10.13
CA LYS A 3 2.44 -24.21 9.06
C LYS A 3 2.17 -23.55 7.70
N LEU A 4 1.25 -22.59 7.66
CA LEU A 4 0.91 -21.87 6.43
C LEU A 4 1.54 -20.48 6.52
N ASP A 5 2.34 -20.15 5.50
CA ASP A 5 2.79 -18.79 5.26
C ASP A 5 1.59 -17.94 4.84
N ASP A 6 1.58 -16.65 5.15
CA ASP A 6 0.51 -15.73 4.73
C ASP A 6 0.60 -15.38 3.23
N TYR A 7 1.71 -15.78 2.61
CA TYR A 7 2.00 -15.59 1.21
C TYR A 7 1.52 -16.76 0.34
N VAL A 8 0.51 -16.51 -0.49
CA VAL A 8 0.06 -17.43 -1.55
C VAL A 8 0.59 -16.95 -2.89
N ASP A 9 1.32 -17.82 -3.60
CA ASP A 9 1.91 -17.50 -4.89
C ASP A 9 0.84 -17.27 -5.98
N ASP A 10 1.15 -16.47 -7.00
CA ASP A 10 0.23 -16.16 -8.11
C ASP A 10 0.51 -17.05 -9.32
N SER A 11 -0.48 -17.81 -9.79
CA SER A 11 -0.37 -18.55 -11.06
C SER A 11 -0.25 -17.60 -12.27
N GLY A 12 -0.62 -16.33 -12.10
CA GLY A 12 -0.56 -15.30 -13.14
C GLY A 12 -1.81 -15.24 -14.03
N GLU A 13 -2.79 -16.11 -13.80
CA GLU A 13 -4.06 -16.15 -14.55
C GLU A 13 -4.81 -14.82 -14.49
N GLY A 14 -4.79 -14.13 -13.34
CA GLY A 14 -5.40 -12.81 -13.19
C GLY A 14 -4.73 -11.73 -14.05
N ARG A 15 -3.41 -11.83 -14.24
CA ARG A 15 -2.66 -10.90 -15.11
C ARG A 15 -2.95 -11.18 -16.58
N TRP A 16 -2.86 -12.45 -16.98
CA TRP A 16 -3.20 -12.89 -18.32
C TRP A 16 -4.63 -12.47 -18.71
N THR A 17 -5.59 -12.60 -17.79
CA THR A 17 -6.99 -12.19 -18.02
C THR A 17 -7.12 -10.70 -18.32
N ILE A 18 -6.37 -9.84 -17.61
CA ILE A 18 -6.39 -8.39 -17.87
C ILE A 18 -5.70 -8.06 -19.19
N GLU A 19 -4.59 -8.73 -19.51
CA GLU A 19 -3.88 -8.55 -20.77
C GLU A 19 -4.77 -8.91 -21.97
N GLU A 20 -5.49 -10.03 -21.89
CA GLU A 20 -6.47 -10.42 -22.92
C GLU A 20 -7.63 -9.44 -23.05
N ALA A 21 -8.12 -8.91 -21.93
CA ALA A 21 -9.19 -7.92 -21.94
C ALA A 21 -8.75 -6.61 -22.61
N ILE A 22 -7.50 -6.18 -22.44
CA ILE A 22 -6.92 -5.03 -23.14
C ILE A 22 -6.86 -5.30 -24.65
N THR A 23 -6.38 -6.48 -25.05
CA THR A 23 -6.31 -6.90 -26.46
C THR A 23 -7.67 -6.85 -27.15
N HIS A 24 -8.74 -7.22 -26.44
CA HIS A 24 -10.10 -7.24 -26.98
C HIS A 24 -10.92 -5.98 -26.66
N ALA A 25 -10.33 -4.96 -26.04
CA ALA A 25 -11.01 -3.74 -25.59
C ALA A 25 -12.25 -4.00 -24.71
N VAL A 26 -12.20 -5.03 -23.86
CA VAL A 26 -13.28 -5.42 -22.93
C VAL A 26 -13.04 -4.80 -21.55
N PRO A 27 -13.99 -4.05 -20.97
CA PRO A 27 -13.83 -3.46 -19.65
C PRO A 27 -13.99 -4.51 -18.53
N LEU A 28 -12.95 -4.69 -17.69
CA LEU A 28 -12.96 -5.58 -16.52
C LEU A 28 -12.69 -4.85 -15.18
N PRO A 29 -13.48 -3.82 -14.80
CA PRO A 29 -13.15 -2.94 -13.67
C PRO A 29 -12.97 -3.66 -12.33
N VAL A 30 -13.82 -4.65 -12.03
CA VAL A 30 -13.77 -5.37 -10.74
C VAL A 30 -12.57 -6.32 -10.66
N ILE A 31 -12.25 -7.01 -11.76
CA ILE A 31 -11.13 -7.96 -11.81
C ILE A 31 -9.80 -7.19 -11.73
N SER A 32 -9.68 -6.07 -12.45
CA SER A 32 -8.51 -5.20 -12.36
C SER A 32 -8.33 -4.63 -10.95
N ALA A 33 -9.40 -4.18 -10.32
CA ALA A 33 -9.35 -3.69 -8.94
C ALA A 33 -8.91 -4.79 -7.96
N ALA A 34 -9.43 -6.02 -8.10
CA ALA A 34 -9.07 -7.14 -7.24
C ALA A 34 -7.58 -7.53 -7.39
N LEU A 35 -7.05 -7.56 -8.62
CA LEU A 35 -5.64 -7.84 -8.84
C LEU A 35 -4.74 -6.76 -8.23
N PHE A 36 -5.08 -5.49 -8.41
CA PHE A 36 -4.32 -4.39 -7.82
C PHE A 36 -4.39 -4.38 -6.29
N ALA A 37 -5.54 -4.72 -5.70
CA ALA A 37 -5.67 -4.85 -4.24
C ALA A 37 -4.69 -5.90 -3.68
N ARG A 38 -4.50 -7.02 -4.39
CA ARG A 38 -3.50 -8.03 -4.04
C ARG A 38 -2.06 -7.52 -4.17
N PHE A 39 -1.75 -6.72 -5.18
CA PHE A 39 -0.42 -6.10 -5.29
C PHE A 39 -0.18 -5.07 -4.16
N SER A 40 -1.22 -4.36 -3.75
CA SER A 40 -1.15 -3.44 -2.61
C SER A 40 -0.94 -4.17 -1.29
N SER A 41 -1.58 -5.32 -1.08
CA SER A 41 -1.44 -6.07 0.19
C SER A 41 -0.02 -6.63 0.40
N ARG A 42 0.74 -6.85 -0.68
CA ARG A 42 2.12 -7.35 -0.62
C ARG A 42 3.17 -6.25 -0.45
N GLN A 43 2.78 -4.98 -0.53
CA GLN A 43 3.71 -3.87 -0.38
C GLN A 43 3.79 -3.45 1.09
N GLU A 44 4.88 -3.83 1.77
CA GLU A 44 5.17 -3.34 3.13
C GLU A 44 5.32 -1.80 3.18
N SER A 45 5.84 -1.20 2.10
CA SER A 45 5.93 0.25 1.95
C SER A 45 5.53 0.66 0.54
N SER A 46 4.59 1.59 0.42
CA SER A 46 4.13 2.10 -0.88
C SER A 46 4.90 3.36 -1.27
N PRO A 47 5.72 3.34 -2.34
CA PRO A 47 6.42 4.53 -2.82
C PRO A 47 5.47 5.65 -3.23
N ALA A 48 4.31 5.30 -3.80
CA ALA A 48 3.27 6.25 -4.16
C ALA A 48 2.72 6.97 -2.91
N MET A 49 2.44 6.23 -1.83
CA MET A 49 1.99 6.84 -0.58
C MET A 49 3.07 7.69 0.08
N ARG A 50 4.35 7.31 -0.02
CA ARG A 50 5.47 8.15 0.42
C ARG A 50 5.57 9.45 -0.39
N ALA A 51 5.38 9.39 -1.71
CA ALA A 51 5.37 10.57 -2.57
C ALA A 51 4.21 11.51 -2.21
N VAL A 52 3.01 10.97 -1.97
CA VAL A 52 1.86 11.75 -1.50
C VAL A 52 2.16 12.40 -0.13
N ALA A 53 2.76 11.66 0.81
CA ALA A 53 3.15 12.21 2.10
C ALA A 53 4.15 13.37 1.96
N ALA A 54 5.17 13.21 1.09
CA ALA A 54 6.14 14.26 0.80
C ALA A 54 5.48 15.53 0.22
N LEU A 55 4.55 15.38 -0.74
CA LEU A 55 3.81 16.52 -1.31
C LEU A 55 2.95 17.23 -0.26
N ARG A 56 2.26 16.48 0.60
CA ARG A 56 1.44 17.03 1.70
C ARG A 56 2.30 17.76 2.74
N GLN A 57 3.52 17.30 2.98
CA GLN A 57 4.48 18.00 3.84
C GLN A 57 4.98 19.28 3.17
N GLN A 58 5.48 19.20 1.94
CA GLN A 58 6.13 20.32 1.24
C GLN A 58 5.16 21.46 0.93
N PHE A 59 3.95 21.16 0.47
CA PHE A 59 2.99 22.19 0.03
C PHE A 59 1.86 22.44 1.04
N GLY A 60 1.52 21.46 1.87
CA GLY A 60 0.42 21.57 2.83
C GLY A 60 0.87 21.79 4.28
N GLY A 61 2.17 21.71 4.57
CA GLY A 61 2.70 21.81 5.94
C GLY A 61 2.26 20.66 6.86
N HIS A 62 1.72 19.57 6.31
CA HIS A 62 1.26 18.44 7.11
C HIS A 62 2.46 17.69 7.72
N ALA A 63 2.37 17.37 9.01
CA ALA A 63 3.33 16.51 9.68
C ALA A 63 3.31 15.09 9.05
N VAL A 64 4.50 14.52 8.85
CA VAL A 64 4.70 13.17 8.34
C VAL A 64 5.61 12.39 9.28
N ARG A 65 5.46 11.07 9.32
CA ARG A 65 6.32 10.18 10.11
C ARG A 65 7.55 9.79 9.31
N ALA A 66 8.70 9.68 9.97
CA ALA A 66 9.91 9.15 9.37
C ALA A 66 9.69 7.68 8.97
N ALA A 67 10.33 7.26 7.87
CA ALA A 67 10.34 5.86 7.49
C ALA A 67 11.06 5.05 8.59
N GLY A 68 10.34 4.16 9.27
CA GLY A 68 10.96 3.14 10.12
C GLY A 68 11.80 2.16 9.28
N PRO A 69 12.64 1.33 9.92
CA PRO A 69 13.37 0.29 9.20
C PRO A 69 12.39 -0.57 8.37
N ALA A 70 12.73 -0.82 7.11
CA ALA A 70 11.92 -1.62 6.20
C ALA A 70 11.66 -3.00 6.82
N GLY A 71 10.38 -3.35 7.01
CA GLY A 71 9.96 -4.64 7.56
C GLY A 71 9.32 -4.62 8.97
N ALA A 72 9.07 -3.46 9.58
CA ALA A 72 8.32 -3.42 10.85
C ALA A 72 6.79 -3.40 10.60
N PRO A 73 6.03 -4.46 10.97
CA PRO A 73 4.59 -4.47 10.80
C PRO A 73 3.93 -3.47 11.74
N GLY A 74 3.32 -2.44 11.16
CA GLY A 74 2.11 -1.78 11.66
C GLY A 74 2.14 -1.13 13.05
N ASP A 75 2.91 -0.06 13.26
CA ASP A 75 2.61 0.92 14.31
C ASP A 75 1.61 1.97 13.80
N HIS A 76 0.36 1.55 13.66
CA HIS A 76 -0.78 2.47 13.67
C HIS A 76 -1.07 2.95 15.10
N ALA A 77 -0.05 3.44 15.82
CA ALA A 77 -0.23 4.15 17.07
C ALA A 77 -0.84 5.55 16.77
N GLY A 78 -1.81 5.95 17.57
CA GLY A 78 -2.79 7.02 17.32
C GLY A 78 -2.24 8.44 17.17
N PRO A 79 -3.13 9.46 17.18
CA PRO A 79 -2.71 10.84 17.03
C PRO A 79 -1.83 11.24 18.22
N SER A 80 -0.58 11.63 17.96
CA SER A 80 0.30 12.21 18.97
C SER A 80 -0.29 13.56 19.38
N SER A 81 -1.06 13.57 20.46
CA SER A 81 -1.45 14.78 21.17
C SER A 81 -0.18 15.41 21.72
N GLY A 82 0.22 16.54 21.14
CA GLY A 82 1.23 17.40 21.73
C GLY A 82 0.79 17.86 23.11
N THR A 83 1.62 17.63 24.12
CA THR A 83 1.49 18.25 25.43
C THR A 83 2.87 18.41 26.02
N GLY A 84 3.21 19.65 26.39
CA GLY A 84 4.23 19.93 27.39
C GLY A 84 5.53 20.51 26.86
N SER A 85 5.50 21.80 26.48
CA SER A 85 6.59 22.67 26.88
C SER A 85 6.73 22.59 28.40
N THR A 86 7.88 22.19 28.91
CA THR A 86 8.29 22.44 30.29
C THR A 86 9.78 22.70 30.29
N GLN A 87 10.07 23.99 30.48
CA GLN A 87 11.25 24.64 31.07
C GLN A 87 12.63 24.38 30.45
#